data_AF-A0A3D1Q6Y9-F1
#
_entry.id   AF-A0A3D1Q6Y9-F1
#
_cell.length_a   1.000
_cell.length_b   1.000
_cell.length_c   1.000
_cell.angle_alpha   90.00
_cell.angle_beta   90.00
_cell.angle_gamma   90.00
#
_symmetry.space_group_name_H-M   'P 1'
#
loop_
_entity.id
_entity.type
_entity.pdbx_description
1 polymer ?
#
loop_
_entity_poly.entity_id
_entity_poly.type
_entity_poly.pdbx_seq_one_letter_code
_entity_poly.pdbx_strand_id
1 'polypeptide(L)'
;MNIETATAEVQKMCRAARSINPRVFVLTHGGPFADVDTAQYSIASTDADGYASGSSGERMPTENAVIEITRKYKNMSIKRA
;
A
#
# COMPACT_ATOMS: atom_id res chain seq x y z
N MET A 1 15.65 -2.05 0.07
CA MET A 1 15.17 -2.77 1.27
C MET A 1 14.11 -3.76 0.82
N ASN A 2 14.20 -5.04 1.21
CA ASN A 2 13.17 -6.04 0.91
C ASN A 2 12.08 -6.06 1.99
N ILE A 3 11.03 -6.83 1.75
CA ILE A 3 9.85 -6.84 2.62
C ILE A 3 10.18 -7.42 4.01
N GLU A 4 11.05 -8.43 4.09
CA GLU A 4 11.45 -9.07 5.34
C GLU A 4 12.25 -8.12 6.23
N THR A 5 13.19 -7.36 5.64
CA THR A 5 13.98 -6.36 6.37
C THR A 5 13.07 -5.23 6.86
N ALA A 6 12.13 -4.77 6.02
CA ALA A 6 11.20 -3.72 6.40
C ALA A 6 10.30 -4.15 7.57
N THR A 7 9.73 -5.37 7.54
CA THR A 7 8.91 -5.88 8.64
C THR A 7 9.71 -6.09 9.92
N ALA A 8 10.97 -6.54 9.82
CA ALA A 8 11.84 -6.66 10.98
C ALA A 8 12.10 -5.30 11.67
N GLU A 9 12.32 -4.24 10.89
CA GLU A 9 12.47 -2.88 11.43
C GLU A 9 11.16 -2.35 12.02
N VAL A 10 10.02 -2.54 11.34
CA VAL A 10 8.71 -2.17 11.88
C VAL A 10 8.42 -2.89 13.20
N GLN A 11 8.76 -4.17 13.34
CA GLN A 11 8.55 -4.90 14.58
C GLN A 11 9.37 -4.32 15.75
N LYS A 12 10.62 -3.89 15.49
CA LYS A 12 11.42 -3.18 16.48
C LYS A 12 10.75 -1.86 16.89
N MET A 13 10.21 -1.11 15.93
CA MET A 13 9.48 0.14 16.19
C MET A 13 8.21 -0.10 17.02
N CYS A 14 7.43 -1.15 16.71
CA CYS A 14 6.24 -1.52 17.48
C CYS A 14 6.57 -1.76 18.95
N ARG A 15 7.61 -2.55 19.22
CA ARG A 15 8.06 -2.87 20.57
C ARG A 15 8.57 -1.63 21.31
N ALA A 16 9.36 -0.80 20.64
CA ALA A 16 9.90 0.42 21.22
C ALA A 16 8.80 1.44 21.56
N ALA A 17 7.80 1.60 20.69
CA ALA A 17 6.68 2.52 20.94
C ALA A 17 5.80 2.02 22.09
N ARG A 18 5.47 0.72 22.10
CA ARG A 18 4.60 0.12 23.13
C ARG A 18 5.28 -0.04 24.50
N SER A 19 6.61 -0.06 24.58
CA SER A 19 7.31 -0.02 25.87
C SER A 19 7.15 1.32 26.60
N ILE A 20 6.88 2.40 25.86
CA ILE A 20 6.62 3.74 26.40
C ILE A 20 5.12 3.98 26.61
N ASN A 21 4.31 3.64 25.60
CA ASN A 21 2.85 3.74 25.68
C ASN A 21 2.18 2.46 25.14
N PRO A 22 1.72 1.56 26.02
CA PRO A 22 1.09 0.30 25.61
C PRO A 22 -0.18 0.45 24.73
N ARG A 23 -0.78 1.65 24.67
CA ARG A 23 -2.01 1.94 23.92
C ARG A 23 -1.76 2.73 22.62
N VAL A 24 -0.51 2.95 22.23
CA VAL A 24 -0.19 3.63 20.98
C VAL A 24 -0.56 2.74 19.79
N PHE A 25 -1.22 3.33 18.78
CA PHE A 25 -1.41 2.67 17.50
C PHE A 25 -0.18 2.86 16.62
N VAL A 26 0.27 1.78 15.97
CA VAL A 26 1.36 1.80 15.00
C VAL A 26 0.81 1.38 13.64
N LEU A 27 1.03 2.20 12.63
CA LEU A 27 0.62 1.90 11.25
C LEU A 27 1.85 1.72 10.36
N THR A 28 1.80 0.72 9.49
CA THR A 28 2.82 0.56 8.44
C THR A 28 2.53 1.51 7.27
N HIS A 29 3.57 1.98 6.59
CA HIS A 29 3.43 2.86 5.43
C HIS A 29 4.69 2.84 4.54
N GLY A 30 4.49 2.92 3.22
CA GLY A 30 5.57 3.15 2.25
C GLY A 30 6.58 2.00 2.11
N GLY A 31 7.73 2.32 1.52
CA GLY A 31 8.79 1.34 1.27
C GLY A 31 8.30 0.18 0.38
N PRO A 32 8.54 -1.09 0.77
CA PRO A 32 8.09 -2.24 0.00
C PRO A 32 6.58 -2.54 0.15
N PHE A 33 5.82 -1.79 0.95
CA PHE A 33 4.38 -1.96 1.16
C PHE A 33 3.58 -1.13 0.14
N ALA A 34 3.62 -1.54 -1.13
CA ALA A 34 3.19 -0.76 -2.28
C ALA A 34 1.78 -1.10 -2.81
N ASP A 35 1.22 -2.23 -2.41
CA ASP A 35 -0.07 -2.75 -2.87
C ASP A 35 -0.78 -3.51 -1.74
N VAL A 36 -1.95 -4.09 -2.04
CA VAL A 36 -2.77 -4.79 -1.05
C VAL A 36 -2.03 -6.00 -0.45
N ASP A 37 -1.34 -6.78 -1.28
CA ASP A 37 -0.66 -8.00 -0.85
C ASP A 37 0.53 -7.69 0.07
N THR A 38 1.33 -6.70 -0.30
CA THR A 38 2.48 -6.24 0.49
C THR A 38 2.06 -5.48 1.75
N ALA A 39 0.95 -4.71 1.71
CA ALA A 39 0.36 -4.12 2.90
C ALA A 39 -0.17 -5.20 3.87
N GLN A 40 -0.85 -6.23 3.35
CA GLN A 40 -1.33 -7.37 4.13
C GLN A 40 -0.18 -8.13 4.79
N TYR A 41 0.92 -8.36 4.06
CA TYR A 41 2.11 -8.98 4.62
C TYR A 41 2.69 -8.16 5.78
N SER A 42 2.71 -6.82 5.65
CA SER A 42 3.28 -5.94 6.66
C SER A 42 2.58 -6.04 8.02
N ILE A 43 1.23 -6.11 8.03
CA ILE A 43 0.44 -6.21 9.25
C ILE A 43 0.36 -7.64 9.77
N ALA A 44 0.47 -8.65 8.90
CA ALA A 44 0.48 -10.05 9.33
C ALA A 44 1.83 -10.47 9.93
N SER A 45 2.92 -9.76 9.58
CA SER A 45 4.29 -10.10 9.99
C SER A 45 4.84 -9.19 11.09
N THR A 46 4.01 -8.30 11.66
CA THR A 46 4.40 -7.35 12.72
C THR A 46 3.24 -7.11 13.69
N ASP A 47 3.51 -6.47 14.83
CA ASP A 47 2.48 -6.06 15.80
C ASP A 47 1.84 -4.70 15.45
N ALA A 48 1.89 -4.28 14.18
CA ALA A 48 1.24 -3.06 13.72
C ALA A 48 -0.29 -3.22 13.69
N ASP A 49 -1.01 -2.15 13.99
CA ASP A 49 -2.47 -2.15 14.09
C ASP A 49 -3.16 -1.90 12.74
N GLY A 50 -2.39 -1.60 11.69
CA GLY A 50 -2.92 -1.37 10.36
C GLY A 50 -1.89 -0.84 9.37
N TYR A 51 -2.39 -0.49 8.18
CA TYR A 51 -1.63 0.13 7.10
C TYR A 51 -2.23 1.49 6.76
N ALA A 52 -1.40 2.51 6.72
CA ALA A 52 -1.79 3.82 6.22
C ALA A 52 -1.57 3.86 4.71
N SER A 53 -2.65 3.91 3.93
CA SER A 53 -2.54 4.02 2.48
C SER A 53 -2.16 5.44 2.03
N GLY A 54 -1.42 5.55 0.94
CA GLY A 54 -1.10 6.80 0.25
C GLY A 54 -1.22 6.60 -1.25
N SER A 55 -0.10 6.71 -1.98
CA SER A 55 -0.09 6.50 -3.44
C SER A 55 -0.66 5.13 -3.88
N SER A 56 -0.52 4.10 -3.05
CA SER A 56 -1.06 2.75 -3.29
C SER A 56 -2.59 2.70 -3.32
N GLY A 57 -3.27 3.57 -2.57
CA GLY A 57 -4.73 3.60 -2.48
C GLY A 57 -5.40 4.63 -3.38
N GLU A 58 -4.71 5.72 -3.73
CA GLU A 58 -5.30 6.79 -4.54
C GLU A 58 -4.67 6.93 -5.93
N ARG A 59 -3.35 7.14 -6.03
CA ARG A 59 -2.70 7.52 -7.29
C ARG A 59 -2.62 6.35 -8.26
N MET A 60 -2.01 5.25 -7.83
CA MET A 60 -1.80 4.07 -8.67
C MET A 60 -3.11 3.48 -9.24
N PRO A 61 -4.16 3.25 -8.42
CA PRO A 61 -5.43 2.75 -8.97
C PRO A 61 -6.11 3.75 -9.90
N THR A 62 -6.04 5.06 -9.60
CA THR A 62 -6.60 6.10 -10.47
C THR A 62 -5.89 6.17 -11.81
N GLU A 63 -4.55 6.18 -11.82
CA GLU A 63 -3.76 6.21 -13.06
C GLU A 63 -4.07 5.01 -13.94
N ASN A 64 -4.12 3.80 -13.37
CA ASN A 64 -4.46 2.59 -14.10
C ASN A 64 -5.87 2.66 -14.72
N ALA A 65 -6.87 3.07 -13.94
CA ALA A 65 -8.26 3.18 -14.41
C ALA A 65 -8.41 4.22 -15.53
N VAL A 66 -7.79 5.40 -15.37
CA VAL A 66 -7.83 6.48 -16.38
C VAL A 66 -7.14 6.06 -17.67
N ILE A 67 -6.00 5.39 -17.58
CA ILE A 67 -5.28 4.88 -18.75
C ILE A 67 -6.14 3.83 -19.47
N GLU A 68 -6.74 2.89 -18.74
CA GLU A 68 -7.55 1.82 -19.32
C GLU A 68 -8.78 2.38 -20.06
N ILE A 69 -9.55 3.27 -19.43
CA ILE A 69 -10.73 3.85 -20.06
C ILE A 69 -10.36 4.71 -21.28
N THR A 70 -9.25 5.44 -21.21
CA THR A 70 -8.75 6.22 -22.35
C THR A 70 -8.44 5.31 -23.54
N ARG A 71 -7.78 4.17 -23.32
CA ARG A 71 -7.52 3.17 -24.37
C ARG A 71 -8.81 2.64 -24.97
N LYS A 72 -9.83 2.36 -24.16
CA LYS A 72 -11.15 1.90 -24.65
C LYS A 72 -11.80 2.93 -25.58
N TYR A 73 -11.85 4.20 -25.19
CA TYR A 73 -12.40 5.26 -26.05
C TYR A 73 -11.60 5.44 -27.36
N LYS A 74 -10.26 5.37 -27.29
CA LYS A 74 -9.40 5.48 -28.47
C LYS A 74 -9.59 4.37 -29.50
N ASN A 75 -10.11 3.21 -29.08
CA ASN A 75 -10.33 2.05 -29.95
C ASN A 75 -11.74 1.98 -30.55
N MET A 76 -12.61 2.96 -30.30
CA MET A 76 -13.94 3.00 -30.91
C MET A 76 -13.85 3.16 -32.44
N SER A 77 -14.69 2.44 -33.17
CA SER A 77 -14.85 2.60 -34.61
C SER A 77 -16.05 3.48 -34.93
N ILE A 78 -15.91 4.32 -35.95
CA ILE A 78 -17.02 5.05 -36.55
C ILE A 78 -17.55 4.26 -37.75
N LYS A 79 -18.86 4.31 -38.00
CA LYS A 79 -19.40 3.86 -39.30
C LYS A 79 -18.83 4.76 -40.39
N ARG A 80 -18.19 4.16 -41.40
CA ARG A 80 -17.82 4.87 -42.63
C ARG A 80 -19.04 4.88 -43.55
N ALA A 81 -19.31 6.05 -44.15
CA ALA A 81 -20.31 6.21 -45.20
C ALA A 81 -19.85 5.53 -46.50
#